data_AF-A0A1G0H8J1-F1
#
_entry.id   AF-A0A1G0H8J1-F1
#
_cell.length_a   1.000
_cell.length_b   1.000
_cell.length_c   1.000
_cell.angle_alpha   90.00
_cell.angle_beta   90.00
_cell.angle_gamma   90.00
#
_symmetry.space_group_name_H-M   'P 1'
#
loop_
_entity.id
_entity.type
_entity.pdbx_description
1 polymer ?
#
loop_
_entity_poly.entity_id
_entity_poly.type
_entity_poly.pdbx_seq_one_letter_code
_entity_poly.pdbx_strand_id
1 'polypeptide(L)' 'MAKVQLNERQLKVIKRMLQTDIKGFEGGISAKKYMSITSTSKATATRDLQHMFAIKALKQIGSGRSVRYELNL' A
#
# COMPACT_ATOMS: atom_id res chain seq x y z
N MET A 1 -3.88 15.58 -18.46
CA MET A 1 -4.42 14.70 -17.39
C MET A 1 -3.24 14.19 -16.59
N ALA A 2 -3.15 14.52 -15.29
CA ALA A 2 -2.03 14.10 -14.46
C ALA A 2 -2.02 12.56 -14.36
N LYS A 3 -1.06 11.90 -15.04
CA LYS A 3 -0.75 10.50 -14.76
C LYS A 3 -0.23 10.48 -13.34
N VAL A 4 -1.06 10.02 -12.41
CA VAL A 4 -0.60 9.77 -11.06
C VAL A 4 0.46 8.68 -11.16
N GLN A 5 1.71 9.09 -10.95
CA GLN A 5 2.87 8.25 -11.20
C GLN A 5 3.19 7.52 -9.90
N LEU A 6 2.80 6.25 -9.84
CA LEU A 6 3.31 5.36 -8.81
C LEU A 6 4.82 5.22 -9.01
N ASN A 7 5.58 5.45 -7.95
CA ASN A 7 7.03 5.21 -8.01
C ASN A 7 7.31 3.69 -8.01
N GLU A 8 8.57 3.32 -8.27
CA GLU A 8 8.97 1.91 -8.41
C GLU A 8 8.63 1.06 -7.18
N ARG A 9 8.81 1.62 -5.98
CA ARG A 9 8.50 0.93 -4.72
C ARG A 9 6.99 0.74 -4.50
N GLN A 10 6.18 1.73 -4.85
CA GLN A 10 4.72 1.64 -4.83
C GLN A 10 4.22 0.60 -5.84
N LEU A 11 4.75 0.62 -7.07
CA LEU A 11 4.45 -0.39 -8.09
C LEU A 11 4.84 -1.80 -7.66
N LYS A 12 6.02 -1.97 -7.03
CA LYS A 12 6.47 -3.26 -6.50
C LYS A 12 5.47 -3.82 -5.48
N VAL A 13 4.97 -2.96 -4.59
CA VAL A 13 3.98 -3.34 -3.58
C VAL A 13 2.66 -3.73 -4.22
N ILE A 14 2.14 -2.95 -5.17
CA ILE A 14 0.89 -3.28 -5.86
C ILE A 14 1.02 -4.60 -6.63
N LYS A 15 2.12 -4.80 -7.37
CA LYS A 15 2.40 -6.08 -8.06
C LYS A 15 2.42 -7.24 -7.07
N ARG A 16 3.03 -7.07 -5.90
CA ARG A 16 3.05 -8.11 -4.86
C ARG A 16 1.65 -8.38 -4.32
N MET A 17 0.84 -7.35 -4.08
CA MET A 17 -0.55 -7.51 -3.64
C MET A 17 -1.42 -8.21 -4.67
N LEU A 18 -1.17 -8.00 -5.98
CA LEU A 18 -1.87 -8.68 -7.08
C LEU A 18 -1.40 -10.12 -7.30
N GLN A 19 -0.10 -10.39 -7.15
CA GLN A 19 0.49 -11.72 -7.36
C GLN A 19 0.25 -12.68 -6.19
N THR A 20 0.09 -12.14 -4.98
CA THR A 20 -0.16 -12.98 -3.83
C THR A 20 -1.64 -13.32 -3.87
N ASP A 21 -1.98 -14.58 -4.13
CA ASP A 21 -3.35 -15.07 -3.99
C ASP A 21 -3.92 -14.50 -2.69
N ILE A 22 -5.13 -13.94 -2.83
CA ILE A 22 -5.88 -13.04 -1.93
C ILE A 22 -5.66 -13.27 -0.41
N LYS A 23 -5.32 -14.48 0.01
CA LYS A 23 -4.92 -14.89 1.37
C LYS A 23 -3.69 -14.17 1.95
N GLY A 24 -2.68 -13.81 1.16
CA GLY A 24 -1.46 -13.18 1.73
C GLY A 24 -1.62 -11.72 2.15
N PHE A 25 -2.66 -11.06 1.65
CA PHE A 25 -3.09 -9.71 2.03
C PHE A 25 -4.55 -9.67 2.49
N GLU A 26 -5.10 -10.79 2.96
CA GLU A 26 -6.38 -10.79 3.66
C GLU A 26 -6.30 -9.84 4.86
N GLY A 27 -7.09 -8.76 4.81
CA GLY A 27 -7.03 -7.65 5.76
C GLY A 27 -5.97 -6.59 5.46
N GLY A 28 -5.53 -6.46 4.21
CA GLY A 28 -4.76 -5.34 3.67
C GLY A 28 -3.26 -5.29 3.98
N ILE A 29 -2.63 -4.23 3.51
CA ILE A 29 -1.24 -3.85 3.75
C ILE A 29 -1.16 -2.84 4.90
N SER A 30 -0.28 -3.14 5.86
CA SER A 30 0.11 -2.19 6.92
C SER A 30 1.45 -1.55 6.58
N ALA A 31 1.80 -0.45 7.25
CA ALA A 31 3.12 0.17 7.10
C ALA A 31 4.27 -0.83 7.36
N LYS A 32 4.11 -1.74 8.32
CA LYS A 32 5.11 -2.78 8.62
C LYS A 32 5.30 -3.75 7.44
N LYS A 33 4.20 -4.20 6.81
CA LYS A 33 4.26 -5.10 5.64
C LYS A 33 4.81 -4.37 4.41
N TYR A 34 4.49 -3.10 4.23
CA TYR A 34 5.09 -2.25 3.19
C TYR A 34 6.61 -2.18 3.35
N MET A 35 7.10 -1.85 4.55
CA MET A 35 8.53 -1.81 4.86
C MET A 35 9.23 -3.14 4.57
N SER A 36 8.61 -4.29 4.86
CA SER A 36 9.23 -5.59 4.54
C SER A 36 9.38 -5.86 3.04
N ILE A 37 8.60 -5.20 2.18
CA ILE A 37 8.65 -5.38 0.71
C ILE A 37 9.64 -4.40 0.07
N THR A 38 9.67 -3.17 0.58
CA THR A 38 10.42 -2.05 -0.02
C THR A 38 11.73 -1.74 0.72
N SER A 39 11.95 -2.31 1.90
CA SER A 39 13.08 -2.02 2.80
C SER A 39 13.22 -0.52 3.13
N THR A 40 12.11 0.23 3.11
CA THR A 40 12.10 1.66 3.44
C THR A 40 11.84 1.91 4.93
N SER A 41 12.10 3.13 5.39
CA SER A 41 11.72 3.55 6.74
C SER A 41 10.20 3.59 6.93
N LYS A 42 9.76 3.56 8.20
CA LYS A 42 8.34 3.67 8.57
C LYS A 42 7.71 4.98 8.09
N ALA A 43 8.45 6.09 8.21
CA ALA A 43 7.99 7.40 7.76
C ALA A 43 7.75 7.40 6.24
N THR A 44 8.70 6.87 5.46
CA THR A 44 8.56 6.77 4.00
C THR A 44 7.41 5.86 3.60
N ALA A 45 7.29 4.68 4.22
CA ALA A 45 6.20 3.74 3.96
C ALA A 45 4.83 4.36 4.24
N THR A 46 4.69 5.10 5.35
CA THR A 46 3.43 5.76 5.71
C THR A 46 3.06 6.84 4.70
N ARG A 47 4.03 7.65 4.28
CA ARG A 47 3.83 8.70 3.28
C ARG A 47 3.45 8.12 1.90
N ASP A 48 4.08 7.01 1.49
CA ASP A 48 3.72 6.31 0.26
C ASP A 48 2.31 5.74 0.31
N LEU A 49 1.94 5.08 1.42
CA LEU A 49 0.59 4.54 1.60
C LEU A 49 -0.48 5.65 1.56
N GLN A 50 -0.22 6.78 2.21
CA GLN A 50 -1.10 7.96 2.16
C GLN A 50 -1.20 8.52 0.74
N HIS A 51 -0.09 8.60 0.00
CA HIS A 51 -0.12 9.02 -1.39
C HIS A 51 -0.97 8.07 -2.25
N MET A 52 -0.76 6.75 -2.12
CA MET A 52 -1.54 5.73 -2.84
C MET A 52 -3.03 5.74 -2.47
N PHE A 53 -3.37 6.10 -1.23
CA PHE A 53 -4.74 6.34 -0.80
C PHE A 53 -5.34 7.61 -1.42
N ALA A 54 -4.61 8.73 -1.39
CA ALA A 54 -5.07 10.01 -1.94
C ALA A 54 -5.41 9.93 -3.42
N ILE A 55 -4.70 9.07 -4.16
CA ILE A 55 -4.88 8.86 -5.59
C ILE A 55 -5.89 7.74 -5.91
N LYS A 56 -6.57 7.20 -4.89
CA LYS A 56 -7.53 6.10 -4.99
C LYS A 56 -6.98 4.80 -5.56
N ALA A 57 -5.67 4.56 -5.48
CA ALA A 57 -5.07 3.26 -5.78
C ALA A 57 -5.28 2.27 -4.61
N LEU A 58 -5.37 2.79 -3.39
CA LEU A 58 -5.72 2.04 -2.19
C LEU A 58 -6.97 2.61 -1.52
N LYS A 59 -7.72 1.72 -0.84
CA LYS A 59 -8.75 2.06 0.14
C LYS A 59 -8.23 1.83 1.55
N GLN A 60 -8.49 2.75 2.47
CA GLN A 60 -8.16 2.54 3.88
C GLN A 60 -9.17 1.59 4.50
N ILE A 61 -8.70 0.59 5.22
CA ILE A 61 -9.51 -0.33 6.01
C ILE A 61 -9.03 -0.34 7.46
N GLY A 62 -9.97 -0.30 8.40
CA GLY A 62 -9.68 -0.14 9.82
C GLY A 62 -9.38 1.32 10.23
N SER A 63 -9.16 1.52 11.53
CA SER A 63 -8.99 2.85 12.13
C SER A 63 -7.95 2.85 13.25
N GLY A 64 -7.49 4.05 13.62
CA GLY A 64 -6.57 4.26 14.74
C GLY A 64 -5.25 3.48 14.60
N ARG A 65 -4.97 2.61 15.58
CA ARG A 65 -3.72 1.82 15.63
C ARG A 65 -3.70 0.65 14.65
N SER A 66 -4.83 0.33 14.03
CA SER A 66 -5.00 -0.82 13.13
C SER A 66 -5.23 -0.40 11.68
N VAL A 67 -4.79 0.79 11.29
CA VAL A 67 -4.87 1.26 9.89
C VAL A 67 -4.17 0.28 8.96
N ARG A 68 -4.95 -0.21 8.00
CA ARG A 68 -4.53 -1.06 6.90
C ARG A 68 -5.05 -0.44 5.60
N TYR A 69 -4.50 -0.90 4.49
CA TYR A 69 -4.95 -0.46 3.18
C TYR A 69 -5.17 -1.65 2.25
N GLU A 70 -6.18 -1.60 1.41
CA GLU A 70 -6.45 -2.63 0.39
C GLU A 70 -6.40 -2.02 -1.00
N LEU A 71 -6.19 -2.86 -2.02
CA LEU A 71 -6.33 -2.41 -3.40
C LEU A 71 -7.77 -1.94 -3.63
N ASN A 72 -7.90 -0.79 -4.28
CA ASN A 72 -9.18 -0.26 -4.73
C ASN A 72 -9.42 -0.73 -6.18
N LEU A 73 -9.91 -1.96 -6.31
CA LEU A 73 -10.28 -2.61 -7.57
C LEU A 73 -11.79 -2.81 -7.63
#